data_AF-A0A318A7I6-F1
#
_entry.id   AF-A0A318A7I6-F1
#
_cell.length_a   1.000
_cell.length_b   1.000
_cell.length_c   1.000
_cell.angle_alpha   90.00
_cell.angle_beta   90.00
_cell.angle_gamma   90.00
#
_symmetry.space_group_name_H-M   'P 1'
#
loop_
_entity.id
_entity.type
_entity.pdbx_description
1 polymer ?
#
loop_
_entity_poly.entity_id
_entity_poly.type
_entity_poly.pdbx_seq_one_letter_code
_entity_poly.pdbx_strand_id
1 'polypeptide(L)'
;MIPASKNKSVWFVYIASFLTPFTGLLSGVIGIIYAGYRLDKNQDGEVANSHYYGLIRTFFLFLTFFVVLIVTVATANGVLMGVNRYWFSNTWLSTIGYAIPYLGAIIALGAITLWFWRMVQGMKQLRADIAHRPTKGPNL
;
A
#
# COMPACT_ATOMS: atom_id res chain seq x y z
N MET A 1 23.12 7.24 21.42
CA MET A 1 22.31 7.10 20.19
C MET A 1 20.95 7.71 20.46
N ILE A 2 20.40 8.52 19.54
CA ILE A 2 19.08 9.12 19.71
C ILE A 2 18.05 7.98 19.54
N PRO A 3 17.11 7.78 20.47
CA PRO A 3 16.10 6.73 20.34
C PRO A 3 15.31 6.95 19.05
N ALA A 4 15.00 5.87 18.31
CA ALA A 4 14.31 5.94 17.03
C ALA A 4 12.93 6.61 17.17
N SER A 5 12.31 6.49 18.35
CA SER A 5 11.06 7.17 18.72
C SER A 5 11.13 8.71 18.67
N LYS A 6 12.32 9.31 18.87
CA LYS A 6 12.57 10.77 18.77
C LYS A 6 13.09 11.20 17.39
N ASN A 7 13.30 10.26 16.47
CA ASN A 7 13.85 10.55 15.16
C ASN A 7 12.73 11.09 14.23
N LYS A 8 12.71 12.43 14.05
CA LYS A 8 11.69 13.15 13.26
C LYS A 8 11.60 12.63 11.82
N SER A 9 12.70 12.12 11.28
CA SER A 9 12.78 11.55 9.93
C SER A 9 11.94 10.29 9.77
N VAL A 10 11.97 9.35 10.73
CA VAL A 10 11.16 8.12 10.68
C VAL A 10 9.67 8.45 10.82
N TRP A 11 9.33 9.40 11.69
CA TRP A 11 7.97 9.91 11.83
C TRP A 11 7.44 10.58 10.56
N PHE A 12 8.26 11.36 9.87
CA PHE A 12 7.89 11.95 8.59
C PHE A 12 7.54 10.88 7.54
N VAL A 13 8.35 9.81 7.43
CA VAL A 13 8.06 8.70 6.49
C VAL A 13 6.75 7.99 6.87
N TYR A 14 6.47 7.79 8.15
CA TYR A 14 5.19 7.23 8.61
C TYR A 14 3.99 8.11 8.23
N ILE A 15 4.09 9.42 8.41
CA ILE A 15 3.02 10.36 8.05
C ILE A 15 2.82 10.40 6.53
N ALA A 16 3.92 10.48 5.77
CA ALA A 16 3.89 10.43 4.31
C ALA A 16 3.25 9.13 3.81
N SER A 17 3.59 8.01 4.46
CA SER A 17 3.06 6.67 4.17
C SER A 17 1.59 6.52 4.59
N PHE A 18 1.15 7.19 5.66
CA PHE A 18 -0.24 7.23 6.09
C PHE A 18 -1.14 7.99 5.10
N LEU A 19 -0.61 9.05 4.47
CA LEU A 19 -1.31 9.84 3.46
C LEU A 19 -1.38 9.18 2.07
N THR A 20 -0.67 8.06 1.87
CA THR A 20 -0.55 7.35 0.58
C THR A 20 -1.89 7.06 -0.10
N PRO A 21 -2.91 6.48 0.56
CA PRO A 21 -4.19 6.20 -0.09
C PRO A 21 -4.97 7.47 -0.48
N PHE A 22 -4.78 8.58 0.24
CA PHE A 22 -5.49 9.84 -0.03
C PHE A 22 -4.87 10.67 -1.14
N THR A 23 -3.56 10.54 -1.35
CA THR A 23 -2.81 11.32 -2.35
C THR A 23 -2.59 10.56 -3.66
N GLY A 24 -3.28 9.44 -3.87
CA GLY A 24 -3.06 8.60 -5.05
C GLY A 24 -1.62 8.07 -5.13
N LEU A 25 -1.07 7.66 -3.99
CA LEU A 25 0.28 7.11 -3.82
C LEU A 25 1.44 8.13 -3.85
N LEU A 26 1.21 9.38 -4.26
CA LEU A 26 2.26 10.41 -4.38
C LEU A 26 3.01 10.65 -3.07
N SER A 27 2.30 10.77 -1.94
CA SER A 27 2.96 10.97 -0.65
C SER A 27 3.79 9.76 -0.22
N GLY A 28 3.37 8.54 -0.57
CA GLY A 28 4.12 7.32 -0.30
C GLY A 28 5.41 7.24 -1.10
N VAL A 29 5.39 7.64 -2.38
CA VAL A 29 6.60 7.74 -3.22
C VAL A 29 7.62 8.70 -2.60
N ILE A 30 7.20 9.90 -2.22
CA ILE A 30 8.08 10.89 -1.56
C ILE A 30 8.65 10.32 -0.25
N GLY A 31 7.80 9.67 0.55
CA GLY A 31 8.20 9.02 1.80
C GLY A 31 9.29 7.96 1.59
N ILE A 32 9.24 7.20 0.51
CA ILE A 32 10.19 6.12 0.22
C ILE A 32 11.49 6.62 -0.36
N ILE A 33 11.45 7.63 -1.23
CA ILE A 33 12.66 8.30 -1.70
C ILE A 33 13.42 8.85 -0.49
N TYR A 34 12.71 9.50 0.44
CA TYR A 34 13.31 10.01 1.67
C TYR A 34 13.83 8.89 2.59
N ALA A 35 13.07 7.81 2.77
CA ALA A 35 13.48 6.65 3.55
C ALA A 35 14.72 5.96 2.95
N GLY A 36 14.78 5.79 1.63
CA GLY A 36 15.89 5.20 0.91
C GLY A 36 17.16 6.06 1.01
N TYR A 37 17.03 7.38 0.87
CA TYR A 37 18.14 8.31 1.07
C TYR A 37 18.71 8.26 2.50
N ARG A 38 17.86 8.13 3.52
CA ARG A 38 18.29 8.01 4.92
C ARG A 38 18.90 6.64 5.23
N LEU A 39 18.35 5.58 4.63
CA LEU A 39 18.88 4.22 4.73
C LEU A 39 20.29 4.13 4.13
N ASP A 40 20.51 4.72 2.95
CA ASP A 40 21.81 4.74 2.28
C ASP A 40 22.88 5.45 3.11
N LYS A 41 22.51 6.55 3.77
CA LYS A 41 23.40 7.25 4.70
C LYS A 41 23.72 6.44 5.96
N ASN A 42 22.84 5.53 6.37
CA ASN A 42 23.04 4.60 7.50
C ASN A 42 23.41 5.26 8.84
N GLN A 43 22.97 6.51 9.10
CA GLN A 43 23.34 7.28 10.30
C GLN A 43 22.32 7.22 11.44
N ASP A 44 21.16 6.59 11.20
CA ASP A 44 19.98 6.67 12.09
C ASP A 44 19.85 5.52 13.10
N GLY A 45 20.77 4.55 13.06
CA GLY A 45 20.77 3.36 13.93
C GLY A 45 19.92 2.21 13.40
N GLU A 46 20.21 1.00 13.88
CA GLU A 46 19.60 -0.26 13.38
C GLU A 46 18.07 -0.29 13.48
N VAL A 47 17.51 0.26 14.57
CA VAL A 47 16.06 0.31 14.79
C VAL A 47 15.39 1.17 13.72
N ALA A 48 15.88 2.39 13.47
CA ALA A 48 15.32 3.27 12.45
C ALA A 48 15.43 2.68 11.04
N ASN A 49 16.56 2.04 10.72
CA ASN A 49 16.77 1.38 9.44
C ASN A 49 15.78 0.23 9.21
N SER A 50 15.46 -0.55 10.24
CA SER A 50 14.45 -1.61 10.14
C SER A 50 13.06 -1.05 9.79
N HIS A 51 12.71 0.13 10.32
CA HIS A 51 11.45 0.81 10.00
C HIS A 51 11.45 1.35 8.56
N TYR A 52 12.54 1.97 8.09
CA TYR A 52 12.64 2.41 6.70
C TYR A 52 12.46 1.22 5.74
N TYR A 53 13.16 0.11 5.97
CA TYR A 53 13.01 -1.09 5.13
C TYR A 53 11.58 -1.65 5.17
N GLY A 54 10.98 -1.75 6.35
CA GLY A 54 9.60 -2.20 6.53
C GLY A 54 8.57 -1.34 5.80
N LEU A 55 8.73 -0.01 5.87
CA LEU A 55 7.87 0.95 5.19
C LEU A 55 7.98 0.85 3.67
N ILE A 56 9.21 0.78 3.15
CA ILE A 56 9.48 0.60 1.71
C ILE A 56 8.82 -0.68 1.20
N ARG A 57 9.06 -1.81 1.87
CA ARG A 57 8.49 -3.11 1.48
C ARG A 57 6.96 -3.07 1.49
N THR A 58 6.38 -2.51 2.55
CA THR A 58 4.92 -2.45 2.70
C THR A 58 4.31 -1.64 1.58
N PHE A 59 4.89 -0.48 1.22
CA PHE A 59 4.44 0.32 0.10
C PHE A 59 4.49 -0.42 -1.23
N PHE A 60 5.58 -1.11 -1.56
CA PHE A 60 5.64 -1.83 -2.83
C PHE A 60 4.55 -2.91 -2.91
N LEU A 61 4.29 -3.63 -1.81
CA LEU A 61 3.19 -4.60 -1.76
C LEU A 61 1.83 -3.93 -2.01
N PHE A 62 1.62 -2.74 -1.45
CA PHE A 62 0.39 -1.99 -1.64
C PHE A 62 0.26 -1.44 -3.07
N LEU A 63 1.33 -0.87 -3.62
CA LEU A 63 1.41 -0.40 -5.00
C LEU A 63 1.10 -1.55 -5.98
N THR A 64 1.79 -2.69 -5.85
CA THR A 64 1.56 -3.85 -6.71
C THR A 64 0.12 -4.35 -6.62
N PHE A 65 -0.44 -4.42 -5.41
CA PHE A 65 -1.83 -4.81 -5.20
C PHE A 65 -2.80 -3.88 -5.95
N PHE A 66 -2.64 -2.56 -5.82
CA PHE A 66 -3.52 -1.59 -6.48
C PHE A 66 -3.39 -1.61 -8.01
N VAL A 67 -2.15 -1.68 -8.51
CA VAL A 67 -1.90 -1.78 -9.95
C VAL A 67 -2.56 -3.02 -10.53
N VAL A 68 -2.36 -4.19 -9.90
CA VAL A 68 -2.98 -5.45 -10.35
C VAL A 68 -4.50 -5.34 -10.28
N LEU A 69 -5.07 -4.85 -9.18
CA LEU A 69 -6.52 -4.71 -9.02
C LEU A 69 -7.14 -3.82 -10.11
N ILE A 70 -6.55 -2.65 -10.38
CA ILE A 70 -7.05 -1.72 -11.41
C ILE A 70 -6.99 -2.37 -12.79
N VAL A 71 -5.86 -2.97 -13.16
CA VAL A 71 -5.71 -3.66 -14.45
C VAL A 71 -6.73 -4.79 -14.58
N THR A 72 -6.89 -5.62 -13.55
CA THR A 72 -7.87 -6.71 -13.55
C THR A 72 -9.30 -6.20 -13.72
N VAL A 73 -9.71 -5.16 -12.99
CA VAL A 73 -11.05 -4.58 -13.10
C VAL A 73 -11.29 -3.96 -14.47
N ALA A 74 -10.31 -3.22 -15.01
CA ALA A 74 -10.40 -2.61 -16.32
C ALA A 74 -10.49 -3.67 -17.43
N THR A 75 -9.63 -4.70 -17.38
CA THR A 75 -9.64 -5.80 -18.34
C THR A 75 -10.93 -6.61 -18.25
N ALA A 76 -11.38 -6.98 -17.05
CA ALA A 76 -12.62 -7.75 -16.88
C ALA A 76 -13.84 -6.99 -17.42
N ASN A 77 -13.95 -5.70 -17.09
CA ASN A 77 -15.03 -4.85 -17.61
C ASN A 77 -14.94 -4.69 -19.14
N GLY A 78 -13.75 -4.39 -19.67
CA GLY A 78 -13.53 -4.25 -21.12
C GLY A 78 -13.86 -5.52 -21.91
N VAL A 79 -13.44 -6.69 -21.42
CA VAL A 79 -13.76 -7.98 -22.04
C VAL A 79 -15.25 -8.25 -22.00
N LEU A 80 -15.92 -8.06 -20.85
CA LEU A 80 -17.36 -8.31 -20.73
C LEU A 80 -18.20 -7.38 -21.61
N MET A 81 -17.88 -6.09 -21.65
CA MET A 81 -18.57 -5.15 -22.54
C MET A 81 -18.27 -5.45 -24.01
N GLY A 82 -17.04 -5.87 -24.34
CA GLY A 82 -16.66 -6.31 -25.68
C GLY A 82 -17.45 -7.52 -26.15
N VAL A 83 -17.51 -8.58 -25.33
CA VAL A 83 -18.29 -9.79 -25.62
C VAL A 83 -19.78 -9.47 -25.77
N ASN A 84 -20.32 -8.63 -24.88
CA ASN A 84 -21.73 -8.23 -24.96
C ASN A 84 -22.04 -7.46 -26.25
N ARG A 85 -21.12 -6.61 -26.71
CA ARG A 85 -21.35 -5.76 -27.88
C ARG A 85 -21.14 -6.47 -29.22
N TYR A 86 -20.18 -7.40 -29.29
CA TYR A 86 -19.74 -7.99 -30.57
C TYR A 86 -20.18 -9.44 -30.80
N TRP A 87 -20.41 -10.23 -29.74
CA TRP A 87 -20.66 -11.67 -29.86
C TRP A 87 -22.03 -12.09 -29.31
N PHE A 88 -22.43 -11.60 -28.14
CA PHE A 88 -23.67 -12.00 -27.48
C PHE A 88 -24.34 -10.82 -26.76
N SER A 89 -25.31 -10.18 -27.41
CA SER A 89 -26.12 -9.11 -26.83
C SER A 89 -27.13 -9.67 -25.83
N ASN A 90 -26.81 -9.65 -24.53
CA ASN A 90 -27.71 -10.06 -23.46
C ASN A 90 -27.67 -9.04 -22.30
N THR A 91 -28.84 -8.61 -21.82
CA THR A 91 -28.99 -7.65 -20.70
C THR A 91 -28.36 -8.12 -19.39
N TRP A 92 -28.18 -9.43 -19.21
CA TRP A 92 -27.47 -9.97 -18.05
C TRP A 92 -25.96 -9.66 -18.07
N LEU A 93 -25.32 -9.75 -19.24
CA LEU A 93 -23.87 -9.52 -19.38
C LEU A 93 -23.49 -8.06 -19.12
N SER A 94 -24.32 -7.11 -19.56
CA SER A 94 -24.13 -5.70 -19.26
C SER A 94 -24.28 -5.42 -17.76
N THR A 95 -25.25 -6.06 -17.09
CA THR A 95 -25.48 -5.91 -15.65
C THR A 95 -24.26 -6.35 -14.83
N ILE A 96 -23.64 -7.48 -15.17
CA ILE A 96 -22.40 -7.94 -14.53
C ILE A 96 -21.25 -6.98 -14.83
N GLY A 97 -21.11 -6.50 -16.06
CA GLY A 97 -20.07 -5.55 -16.45
C GLY A 97 -20.07 -4.28 -15.58
N TYR A 98 -21.26 -3.74 -15.29
CA TYR A 98 -21.40 -2.59 -14.39
C TYR A 98 -21.10 -2.90 -12.93
N ALA A 99 -21.22 -4.15 -12.48
CA ALA A 99 -20.95 -4.55 -11.10
C ALA A 99 -19.44 -4.66 -10.77
N ILE A 100 -18.59 -4.95 -11.77
CA ILE A 100 -17.15 -5.20 -11.58
C ILE A 100 -16.42 -4.01 -10.94
N PRO A 101 -16.60 -2.75 -11.39
CA PRO A 101 -15.97 -1.61 -10.73
C PRO A 101 -16.34 -1.49 -9.24
N TYR A 102 -17.59 -1.78 -8.87
CA TYR A 102 -18.02 -1.73 -7.47
C TYR A 102 -17.38 -2.84 -6.63
N LEU A 103 -17.25 -4.06 -7.17
CA LEU A 103 -16.53 -5.14 -6.51
C LEU A 103 -15.05 -4.78 -6.30
N GLY A 104 -14.42 -4.19 -7.33
CA GLY A 104 -13.06 -3.66 -7.24
C GLY A 104 -12.92 -2.60 -6.13
N ALA A 105 -13.88 -1.67 -6.04
CA ALA A 105 -13.90 -0.65 -5.00
C ALA A 105 -14.04 -1.24 -3.58
N ILE A 106 -14.87 -2.27 -3.39
CA ILE A 106 -15.01 -2.95 -2.09
C ILE A 106 -13.70 -3.61 -1.68
N ILE A 107 -13.04 -4.32 -2.60
CA ILE A 107 -11.74 -4.95 -2.36
C ILE A 107 -10.67 -3.90 -2.03
N ALA A 108 -10.65 -2.79 -2.77
CA ALA A 108 -9.74 -1.66 -2.53
C ALA A 108 -9.94 -1.05 -1.14
N LEU A 109 -11.18 -0.83 -0.70
CA LEU A 109 -11.49 -0.32 0.64
C LEU A 109 -11.00 -1.27 1.74
N GLY A 110 -11.16 -2.57 1.56
CA GLY A 110 -10.61 -3.58 2.47
C GLY A 110 -9.09 -3.49 2.59
N ALA A 111 -8.39 -3.35 1.46
CA ALA A 111 -6.93 -3.21 1.43
C ALA A 111 -6.44 -1.91 2.08
N ILE A 112 -7.13 -0.79 1.85
CA ILE A 112 -6.84 0.50 2.50
C ILE A 112 -6.99 0.38 4.03
N THR A 113 -8.03 -0.30 4.49
CA THR A 113 -8.25 -0.53 5.92
C THR A 113 -7.11 -1.34 6.53
N LEU A 114 -6.70 -2.41 5.85
CA LEU A 114 -5.60 -3.27 6.29
C LEU A 114 -4.25 -2.53 6.27
N TRP A 115 -4.04 -1.63 5.31
CA TRP A 115 -2.89 -0.73 5.25
C TRP A 115 -2.83 0.21 6.46
N PHE A 116 -3.94 0.86 6.79
CA PHE A 116 -4.01 1.72 7.98
C PHE A 116 -3.67 0.95 9.25
N TRP A 117 -4.19 -0.27 9.39
CA TRP A 117 -3.89 -1.09 10.56
C TRP A 117 -2.39 -1.42 10.65
N ARG A 118 -1.76 -1.79 9.53
CA ARG A 118 -0.30 -2.04 9.48
C ARG A 118 0.51 -0.79 9.82
N MET A 119 0.11 0.38 9.34
CA MET A 119 0.79 1.65 9.68
C MET A 119 0.68 1.97 11.16
N VAL A 120 -0.51 1.82 11.76
CA VAL A 120 -0.71 2.05 13.20
C VAL A 120 0.10 1.08 14.04
N GLN A 121 0.20 -0.19 13.66
CA GLN A 121 1.05 -1.16 14.33
C GLN A 121 2.53 -0.78 14.24
N GLY A 122 3.02 -0.36 13.06
CA GLY A 122 4.39 0.12 12.87
C GLY A 122 4.72 1.34 13.73
N MET A 123 3.81 2.31 13.83
CA MET A 123 3.98 3.49 14.68
C MET A 123 4.00 3.14 16.18
N LYS A 124 3.20 2.15 16.62
CA LYS A 124 3.23 1.65 18.01
C LYS A 124 4.58 0.99 18.32
N GLN A 125 5.13 0.20 17.40
CA GLN A 125 6.46 -0.41 17.55
C GLN A 125 7.57 0.65 17.61
N LEU A 126 7.49 1.69 16.76
CA LEU A 126 8.43 2.80 16.78
C LEU A 126 8.41 3.57 18.11
N ARG A 127 7.21 3.80 18.69
CA ARG A 127 7.08 4.41 20.03
C ARG A 127 7.71 3.58 21.15
N ALA A 128 7.71 2.25 20.99
CA ALA A 128 8.32 1.32 21.94
C ALA A 128 9.83 1.12 21.71
N ASP A 129 10.42 1.80 20.72
CA ASP A 129 11.84 1.64 20.30
C ASP A 129 12.20 0.20 19.91
N ILE A 130 11.20 -0.57 19.47
CA ILE A 130 11.37 -1.96 19.05
C ILE A 130 11.62 -1.98 17.54
N ALA A 131 12.67 -2.71 17.11
CA ALA A 131 12.92 -2.94 15.68
C ALA A 131 11.67 -3.48 14.98
N HIS A 132 11.37 -2.93 13.81
CA HIS A 132 10.19 -3.33 13.05
C HIS A 132 10.29 -4.81 12.68
N ARG A 133 9.39 -5.62 13.23
CA ARG A 133 9.23 -7.01 12.82
C ARG A 133 8.15 -7.05 11.75
N PRO A 134 8.49 -7.17 10.46
CA PRO A 134 7.47 -7.30 9.43
C PRO A 134 6.64 -8.55 9.76
N THR A 135 5.31 -8.42 9.72
CA THR A 135 4.42 -9.56 9.86
C THR A 135 4.80 -10.56 8.77
N LYS A 136 5.38 -11.69 9.18
CA LYS A 136 5.64 -12.82 8.30
C LYS A 136 4.33 -13.19 7.64
N GLY A 137 4.28 -13.21 6.31
CA GLY A 137 3.15 -13.79 5.60
C GLY A 137 3.00 -15.26 6.00
N PRO A 138 1.86 -15.92 5.72
CA PRO A 138 1.59 -17.28 6.18
C PRO A 138 2.57 -18.38 5.75
N ASN A 139 3.72 -18.09 5.11
CA ASN A 139 4.79 -19.04 4.80
C ASN A 139 6.15 -18.33 4.52
N LEU A 140 6.66 -17.52 5.47
CA LEU A 140 8.08 -17.13 5.53
C LEU A 140 8.58 -16.99 6.98
#